data_AF-A0A376KSB8-F1
#
_entry.id   AF-A0A376KSB8-F1
#
_cell.length_a   1.000
_cell.length_b   1.000
_cell.length_c   1.000
_cell.angle_alpha   90.00
_cell.angle_beta   90.00
_cell.angle_gamma   90.00
#
_symmetry.space_group_name_H-M   'P 1'
#
loop_
_entity.id
_entity.type
_entity.pdbx_description
1 polymer ?
#
loop_
_entity_poly.entity_id
_entity_poly.type
_entity_poly.pdbx_seq_one_letter_code
_entity_poly.pdbx_strand_id
1 'polypeptide(L)'
;MLGIAHTLMTQGKHDKVFLEKYTTGYPQFEEYLTGKSDNTPKSAAWAAEITGVPEAQIVKLAELMAANRTMLMAGWGIQRQQYGEQKHWMLVTLAAMLGQIGTPGGGFGFSYHYSNGGNPTRVGGVLPEMSAAIAGQASEAADDGGMTAIPVARIVDALENPGGKISA
;
A
#
# COMPACT_ATOMS: atom_id res chain seq x y z
N MET A 1 -10.79 3.76 -1.52
CA MET A 1 -10.62 3.22 -0.15
C MET A 1 -11.38 4.03 0.89
N LEU A 2 -11.23 5.37 0.96
CA LEU A 2 -12.02 6.19 1.90
C LEU A 2 -13.54 6.00 1.76
N GLY A 3 -14.09 5.99 0.54
CA GLY A 3 -15.52 5.69 0.31
C GLY A 3 -15.98 4.32 0.83
N ILE A 4 -15.10 3.31 0.77
CA ILE A 4 -15.36 1.98 1.32
C ILE A 4 -15.36 2.04 2.85
N ALA A 5 -14.32 2.63 3.45
CA ALA A 5 -14.20 2.84 4.89
C ALA A 5 -15.41 3.58 5.46
N HIS A 6 -15.84 4.66 4.80
CA HIS A 6 -17.02 5.43 5.21
C HIS A 6 -18.28 4.58 5.16
N THR A 7 -18.46 3.76 4.11
CA THR A 7 -19.62 2.86 4.00
C THR A 7 -19.62 1.80 5.11
N LEU A 8 -18.47 1.20 5.41
CA LEU A 8 -18.33 0.26 6.54
C LEU A 8 -18.68 0.94 7.87
N MET A 9 -18.24 2.18 8.04
CA MET A 9 -18.51 2.99 9.22
C MET A 9 -20.01 3.29 9.36
N THR A 10 -20.64 3.87 8.34
CA THR A 10 -22.06 4.26 8.39
C THR A 10 -23.01 3.08 8.52
N GLN A 11 -22.67 1.93 7.92
CA GLN A 11 -23.45 0.70 8.06
C GLN A 11 -23.16 -0.08 9.36
N GLY A 12 -22.23 0.39 10.21
CA GLY A 12 -21.86 -0.30 11.45
C GLY A 12 -21.14 -1.64 11.23
N LYS A 13 -20.51 -1.84 10.06
CA LYS A 13 -19.83 -3.08 9.64
C LYS A 13 -18.31 -3.09 9.87
N HIS A 14 -17.77 -2.05 10.50
CA HIS A 14 -16.38 -2.00 10.92
C HIS A 14 -16.22 -2.63 12.32
N ASP A 15 -15.10 -3.31 12.56
CA ASP A 15 -14.82 -3.98 13.82
C ASP A 15 -14.32 -2.99 14.88
N LYS A 16 -15.27 -2.47 15.66
CA LYS A 16 -14.99 -1.50 16.74
C LYS A 16 -14.09 -2.09 17.83
N VAL A 17 -14.22 -3.38 18.14
CA VAL A 17 -13.41 -4.04 19.17
C VAL A 17 -11.96 -4.14 18.72
N PHE A 18 -11.73 -4.51 17.45
CA PHE A 18 -10.39 -4.54 16.89
C PHE A 18 -9.76 -3.15 16.88
N LEU A 19 -10.51 -2.14 16.42
CA LEU A 19 -10.04 -0.75 16.35
C LEU A 19 -9.68 -0.19 17.73
N GLU A 20 -10.51 -0.42 18.74
CA GLU A 20 -10.26 0.04 20.12
C GLU A 20 -9.06 -0.66 20.75
N LYS A 21 -8.93 -1.98 20.54
CA LYS A 21 -7.92 -2.79 21.22
C LYS A 21 -6.54 -2.77 20.57
N TYR A 22 -6.48 -2.68 19.24
CA TYR A 22 -5.26 -2.92 18.47
C TYR A 22 -4.80 -1.72 17.62
N THR A 23 -5.50 -0.58 17.69
CA THR A 23 -5.11 0.63 16.94
C THR A 23 -5.06 1.86 17.84
N THR A 24 -4.53 2.95 17.29
CA THR A 24 -4.55 4.27 17.92
C THR A 24 -4.91 5.32 16.88
N GLY A 25 -5.57 6.40 17.32
CA GLY A 25 -5.95 7.51 16.43
C GLY A 25 -7.22 7.29 15.60
N TYR A 26 -7.95 6.18 15.79
CA TYR A 26 -9.18 5.92 15.02
C TYR A 26 -10.28 6.98 15.25
N PRO A 27 -10.54 7.51 16.46
CA PRO A 27 -11.54 8.56 16.64
C PRO A 27 -11.29 9.80 15.78
N GLN A 28 -10.03 10.24 15.68
CA GLN A 28 -9.62 11.37 14.84
C GLN A 28 -9.79 11.05 13.35
N PHE A 29 -9.49 9.81 12.95
CA PHE A 29 -9.73 9.35 11.58
C PHE A 29 -11.23 9.29 11.25
N GLU A 30 -12.08 8.86 12.18
CA GLU A 30 -13.53 8.83 11.99
C GLU A 30 -14.12 10.25 11.84
N GLU A 31 -13.62 11.23 12.59
CA GLU A 31 -13.99 12.64 12.41
C GLU A 31 -13.65 13.14 10.99
N TYR A 32 -12.47 12.78 10.46
CA TYR A 32 -12.10 13.08 9.08
C TYR A 32 -12.98 12.35 8.05
N LEU A 33 -13.30 11.09 8.31
CA LEU A 33 -14.10 10.25 7.43
C LEU A 33 -15.54 10.79 7.31
N THR A 34 -16.11 11.20 8.44
CA THR A 34 -17.44 11.83 8.52
C THR A 34 -17.48 13.27 8.03
N GLY A 35 -16.31 13.88 7.78
CA GLY A 35 -16.21 15.28 7.37
C GLY A 35 -16.37 16.27 8.52
N LYS A 36 -16.37 15.84 9.78
CA LYS A 36 -16.44 16.76 10.94
C LYS A 36 -15.22 17.69 11.01
N SER A 37 -14.06 17.25 10.53
CA SER A 37 -12.83 18.04 10.55
C SER A 37 -12.65 18.96 9.34
N ASP A 38 -13.30 18.67 8.20
CA ASP A 38 -13.04 19.34 6.91
C ASP A 38 -14.29 19.65 6.07
N ASN A 39 -15.48 19.47 6.63
CA ASN A 39 -16.79 19.64 6.01
C ASN A 39 -17.03 18.77 4.75
N THR A 40 -16.23 17.72 4.53
CA THR A 40 -16.33 16.87 3.35
C THR A 40 -16.48 15.41 3.77
N PRO A 41 -17.72 14.89 3.92
CA PRO A 41 -17.94 13.48 4.19
C PRO A 41 -17.34 12.63 3.07
N LYS A 42 -16.52 11.63 3.43
CA LYS A 42 -15.84 10.76 2.44
C LYS A 42 -16.76 9.65 1.95
N SER A 43 -17.98 10.00 1.55
CA SER A 43 -19.03 9.08 1.14
C SER A 43 -18.66 8.29 -0.13
N ALA A 44 -19.44 7.23 -0.41
CA ALA A 44 -19.29 6.49 -1.65
C ALA A 44 -19.60 7.38 -2.87
N ALA A 45 -20.61 8.25 -2.80
CA ALA A 45 -20.89 9.27 -3.82
C ALA A 45 -19.70 10.22 -4.04
N TRP A 46 -19.11 10.76 -2.97
CA TRP A 46 -17.91 11.60 -3.06
C TRP A 46 -16.74 10.88 -3.74
N ALA A 47 -16.51 9.62 -3.38
CA ALA A 47 -15.46 8.82 -3.98
C ALA A 47 -15.74 8.50 -5.46
N ALA A 48 -17.00 8.35 -5.85
CA ALA A 48 -17.40 8.09 -7.23
C ALA A 48 -17.05 9.27 -8.15
N GLU A 49 -17.33 10.51 -7.72
CA GLU A 49 -16.97 11.73 -8.46
C GLU A 49 -15.46 11.84 -8.71
N ILE A 50 -14.62 11.44 -7.75
CA ILE A 50 -13.16 11.55 -7.86
C ILE A 50 -12.56 10.42 -8.70
N THR A 51 -13.05 9.19 -8.51
CA THR A 51 -12.41 7.99 -9.06
C THR A 51 -13.02 7.52 -10.38
N GLY A 52 -14.23 8.00 -10.71
CA GLY A 52 -15.03 7.50 -11.83
C GLY A 52 -15.65 6.11 -11.59
N VAL A 53 -15.46 5.51 -10.40
CA VAL A 53 -16.07 4.23 -10.04
C VAL A 53 -17.51 4.46 -9.57
N PRO A 54 -18.53 3.79 -10.12
CA PRO A 54 -19.92 4.00 -9.71
C PRO A 54 -20.12 3.80 -8.21
N GLU A 55 -20.89 4.68 -7.56
CA GLU A 55 -21.18 4.62 -6.12
C GLU A 55 -21.67 3.23 -5.68
N ALA A 56 -22.61 2.65 -6.44
CA ALA A 56 -23.16 1.33 -6.15
C ALA A 56 -22.08 0.24 -6.10
N GLN A 57 -21.02 0.33 -6.90
CA GLN A 57 -19.90 -0.62 -6.87
C GLN A 57 -19.03 -0.43 -5.63
N ILE A 58 -18.82 0.81 -5.19
CA ILE A 58 -18.07 1.12 -3.97
C ILE A 58 -18.80 0.56 -2.74
N VAL A 59 -20.12 0.78 -2.68
CA VAL A 59 -20.97 0.24 -1.61
C VAL A 59 -20.96 -1.28 -1.63
N LYS A 60 -21.22 -1.89 -2.80
CA LYS A 60 -21.23 -3.35 -2.95
C LYS A 60 -19.90 -3.98 -2.53
N LEU A 61 -18.77 -3.37 -2.90
CA LEU A 61 -17.45 -3.87 -2.50
C LEU A 61 -17.26 -3.80 -0.98
N ALA A 62 -17.67 -2.71 -0.31
CA ALA A 62 -17.62 -2.62 1.15
C ALA A 62 -18.43 -3.74 1.82
N GLU A 63 -19.63 -4.01 1.32
CA GLU A 63 -20.50 -5.07 1.85
C GLU A 63 -19.91 -6.47 1.65
N LEU A 64 -19.35 -6.74 0.46
CA LEU A 64 -18.67 -8.01 0.18
C LEU A 64 -17.45 -8.21 1.09
N MET A 65 -16.66 -7.17 1.30
CA MET A 65 -15.47 -7.24 2.17
C MET A 65 -15.85 -7.52 3.63
N ALA A 66 -16.94 -6.90 4.11
CA ALA A 66 -17.43 -7.12 5.48
C ALA A 66 -18.08 -8.48 5.69
N ALA A 67 -18.80 -9.00 4.67
CA ALA A 67 -19.52 -10.26 4.78
C ALA A 67 -18.63 -11.51 4.66
N ASN A 68 -17.38 -11.35 4.20
CA ASN A 68 -16.49 -12.48 3.88
C ASN A 68 -15.12 -12.34 4.56
N ARG A 69 -14.43 -13.48 4.67
CA ARG A 69 -12.98 -13.48 4.94
C ARG A 69 -12.27 -12.85 3.74
N THR A 70 -11.58 -11.74 3.97
CA THR A 70 -11.01 -10.87 2.93
C THR A 70 -9.52 -10.62 3.18
N MET A 71 -8.71 -10.90 2.16
CA MET A 71 -7.28 -10.59 2.12
C MET A 71 -7.04 -9.40 1.18
N LEU A 72 -6.40 -8.34 1.69
CA LEU A 72 -6.00 -7.18 0.90
C LEU A 72 -4.56 -7.31 0.41
N MET A 73 -4.39 -7.61 -0.87
CA MET A 73 -3.07 -7.79 -1.50
C MET A 73 -2.75 -6.55 -2.35
N ALA A 74 -1.69 -5.82 -1.99
CA ALA A 74 -1.25 -4.66 -2.79
C ALA A 74 0.22 -4.77 -3.19
N GLY A 75 0.51 -4.44 -4.44
CA GLY A 75 1.88 -4.36 -4.94
C GLY A 75 2.59 -3.07 -4.53
N TRP A 76 3.82 -2.90 -5.01
CA TRP A 76 4.68 -1.74 -4.71
C TRP A 76 4.70 -0.68 -5.82
N GLY A 77 3.83 -0.78 -6.82
CA GLY A 77 3.72 0.24 -7.86
C GLY A 77 3.11 1.54 -7.33
N ILE A 78 2.00 1.44 -6.60
CA ILE A 78 1.16 2.59 -6.20
C ILE A 78 1.83 3.55 -5.20
N GLN A 79 2.89 3.12 -4.52
CA GLN A 79 3.69 3.97 -3.62
C GLN A 79 4.78 4.78 -4.33
N ARG A 80 5.13 4.45 -5.58
CA ARG A 80 6.10 5.22 -6.39
C ARG A 80 5.39 6.31 -7.21
N GLN A 81 4.54 7.07 -6.53
CA GLN A 81 3.82 8.20 -7.10
C GLN A 81 3.81 9.33 -6.07
N GLN A 82 3.49 10.56 -6.48
CA GLN A 82 3.30 11.66 -5.55
C GLN A 82 2.29 11.27 -4.46
N TYR A 83 2.61 11.54 -3.20
CA TYR A 83 1.84 11.12 -2.01
C TYR A 83 1.67 9.59 -1.91
N GLY A 84 2.67 8.85 -2.36
CA GLY A 84 2.67 7.38 -2.46
C GLY A 84 2.39 6.67 -1.13
N GLU A 85 2.89 7.25 -0.04
CA GLU A 85 2.73 6.78 1.33
C GLU A 85 1.26 6.63 1.75
N GLN A 86 0.38 7.48 1.21
CA GLN A 86 -1.05 7.48 1.55
C GLN A 86 -1.76 6.18 1.15
N LYS A 87 -1.32 5.53 0.06
CA LYS A 87 -2.02 4.37 -0.50
C LYS A 87 -1.87 3.16 0.40
N HIS A 88 -0.64 2.86 0.81
CA HIS A 88 -0.36 1.76 1.74
C HIS A 88 -0.88 2.07 3.14
N TRP A 89 -0.77 3.31 3.61
CA TRP A 89 -1.31 3.70 4.91
C TRP A 89 -2.83 3.47 4.98
N MET A 90 -3.58 3.98 3.99
CA MET A 90 -5.02 3.80 3.94
C MET A 90 -5.44 2.33 3.76
N LEU A 91 -4.65 1.51 3.06
CA LEU A 91 -4.94 0.09 2.91
C LEU A 91 -4.84 -0.67 4.24
N VAL A 92 -3.82 -0.38 5.05
CA VAL A 92 -3.71 -0.95 6.42
C VAL A 92 -4.85 -0.45 7.30
N THR A 93 -5.21 0.83 7.22
CA THR A 93 -6.37 1.38 7.94
C THR A 93 -7.66 0.63 7.57
N LEU A 94 -7.91 0.38 6.29
CA LEU A 94 -9.08 -0.38 5.84
C LEU A 94 -9.04 -1.83 6.33
N ALA A 95 -7.87 -2.49 6.32
CA ALA A 95 -7.70 -3.83 6.86
C ALA A 95 -8.00 -3.88 8.37
N ALA A 96 -7.59 -2.84 9.12
CA ALA A 96 -7.87 -2.71 10.55
C ALA A 96 -9.37 -2.48 10.80
N MET A 97 -10.04 -1.65 9.99
CA MET A 97 -11.49 -1.47 10.07
C MET A 97 -12.28 -2.75 9.82
N LEU A 98 -11.77 -3.66 8.99
CA LEU A 98 -12.39 -4.98 8.78
C LEU A 98 -12.15 -5.95 9.95
N GLY A 99 -11.16 -5.70 10.81
CA GLY A 99 -10.86 -6.51 12.00
C GLY A 99 -10.25 -7.89 11.73
N GLN A 100 -9.82 -8.16 10.49
CA GLN A 100 -9.38 -9.51 10.08
C GLN A 100 -7.86 -9.71 10.10
N ILE A 101 -7.09 -8.71 10.56
CA ILE A 101 -5.62 -8.81 10.65
C ILE A 101 -5.24 -9.91 11.64
N GLY A 102 -4.35 -10.82 11.21
CA GLY A 102 -3.87 -11.94 12.03
C GLY A 102 -4.72 -13.22 11.92
N THR A 103 -5.76 -13.23 11.09
CA THR A 103 -6.59 -14.41 10.87
C THR A 103 -6.16 -15.20 9.63
N PRO A 104 -6.35 -16.54 9.59
CA PRO A 104 -6.12 -17.31 8.37
C PRO A 104 -6.99 -16.81 7.21
N GLY A 105 -6.33 -16.39 6.13
CA GLY A 105 -6.99 -15.85 4.93
C GLY A 105 -7.49 -14.40 5.04
N GLY A 106 -7.21 -13.69 6.13
CA GLY A 106 -7.67 -12.31 6.35
C GLY A 106 -6.53 -11.33 6.61
N GLY A 107 -6.85 -10.04 6.51
CA GLY A 107 -5.90 -8.95 6.77
C GLY A 107 -5.33 -8.36 5.49
N PHE A 108 -4.01 -8.12 5.46
CA PHE A 108 -3.33 -7.54 4.30
C PHE A 108 -1.95 -8.16 4.07
N GLY A 109 -1.42 -7.98 2.86
CA GLY A 109 -0.03 -8.30 2.56
C GLY A 109 0.50 -7.53 1.35
N PHE A 110 1.79 -7.16 1.42
CA PHE A 110 2.45 -6.37 0.38
C PHE A 110 3.46 -7.13 -0.47
N SER A 111 3.80 -8.36 -0.09
CA SER A 111 4.87 -9.15 -0.72
C SER A 111 4.37 -10.43 -1.40
N TYR A 112 3.05 -10.61 -1.49
CA TYR A 112 2.50 -11.80 -2.11
C TYR A 112 2.98 -11.94 -3.56
N HIS A 113 3.49 -13.13 -3.90
CA HIS A 113 4.08 -13.52 -5.18
C HIS A 113 5.40 -12.85 -5.61
N TYR A 114 5.58 -11.54 -5.44
CA TYR A 114 6.81 -10.86 -5.94
C TYR A 114 8.06 -11.14 -5.10
N SER A 115 7.94 -11.22 -3.78
CA SER A 115 9.06 -11.56 -2.87
C SER A 115 8.81 -12.86 -2.13
N ASN A 116 8.21 -13.83 -2.84
CA ASN A 116 7.89 -15.15 -2.32
C ASN A 116 6.90 -15.19 -1.15
N GLY A 117 6.25 -14.06 -0.82
CA GLY A 117 5.20 -14.00 0.19
C GLY A 117 4.04 -14.91 -0.20
N GLY A 118 3.66 -15.83 0.69
CA GLY A 118 2.60 -16.80 0.45
C GLY A 118 2.92 -17.92 -0.55
N ASN A 119 4.15 -18.01 -1.08
CA ASN A 119 4.53 -19.16 -1.90
C ASN A 119 4.73 -20.39 -1.00
N PRO A 120 4.16 -21.57 -1.31
CA PRO A 120 4.49 -22.81 -0.62
C PRO A 120 6.01 -23.00 -0.49
N THR A 121 6.44 -23.47 0.67
CA THR A 121 7.84 -23.81 0.92
C THR A 121 8.29 -24.87 -0.09
N ARG A 122 9.22 -24.50 -0.97
CA ARG A 122 9.76 -25.40 -1.99
C ARG A 122 10.57 -26.52 -1.32
N VAL A 123 10.32 -27.77 -1.71
CA VAL A 123 11.02 -28.97 -1.20
C VAL A 123 12.42 -29.13 -1.84
N GLY A 124 12.66 -28.54 -3.02
CA GLY A 124 13.96 -28.59 -3.72
C GLY A 124 15.03 -27.65 -3.16
N GLY A 125 16.21 -27.53 -3.78
CA GLY A 125 17.21 -26.50 -3.43
C GLY A 125 16.79 -25.10 -3.91
N VAL A 126 17.14 -24.02 -3.19
CA VAL A 126 17.09 -22.66 -3.76
C VAL A 126 18.41 -22.52 -4.49
N LEU A 127 18.36 -22.44 -5.81
CA LEU A 127 19.53 -22.02 -6.58
C LEU A 127 19.69 -20.51 -6.34
N PRO A 128 20.91 -20.02 -6.06
CA PRO A 128 21.16 -18.59 -5.97
C PRO A 128 20.79 -17.93 -7.30
N GLU A 129 20.41 -16.66 -7.24
CA GLU A 129 20.29 -15.85 -8.44
C GLU A 129 21.62 -15.84 -9.20
N MET A 130 21.56 -15.81 -10.54
CA MET A 130 22.73 -15.52 -11.34
C MET A 130 23.18 -14.10 -11.00
N SER A 131 24.22 -14.00 -10.18
CA SER A 131 24.84 -12.73 -9.84
C SER A 131 25.31 -12.04 -11.13
N ALA A 132 25.00 -10.75 -11.26
CA ALA A 132 25.64 -9.90 -12.27
C ALA A 132 27.13 -9.67 -11.97
N ALA A 133 27.59 -10.00 -10.76
CA ALA A 133 29.00 -9.99 -10.42
C ALA A 133 29.69 -11.22 -11.02
N ILE A 134 30.67 -10.95 -11.88
CA ILE A 134 31.67 -11.94 -12.29
C ILE A 134 32.47 -12.28 -11.03
N ALA A 135 32.62 -13.57 -10.72
CA ALA A 135 33.32 -14.01 -9.52
C ALA A 135 34.71 -13.34 -9.41
N GLY A 136 34.91 -12.54 -8.38
CA GLY A 136 36.17 -11.81 -8.12
C GLY A 136 36.18 -10.33 -8.49
N GLN A 137 35.11 -9.77 -9.09
CA GLN A 137 34.98 -8.34 -9.34
C GLN A 137 33.66 -7.83 -8.78
N ALA A 138 33.74 -6.89 -7.82
CA ALA A 138 32.62 -6.00 -7.53
C ALA A 138 32.26 -5.28 -8.84
N SER A 139 30.97 -5.02 -9.08
CA SER A 139 30.52 -4.36 -10.31
C SER A 139 31.40 -3.15 -10.62
N GLU A 140 31.99 -3.12 -11.82
CA GLU A 140 32.94 -2.09 -12.29
C GLU A 140 32.38 -0.64 -12.25
N ALA A 141 31.12 -0.45 -11.85
CA ALA A 141 30.57 0.84 -11.47
C ALA A 141 31.17 1.43 -10.18
N ALA A 142 32.01 0.69 -9.45
CA ALA A 142 32.55 1.13 -8.16
C ALA A 142 34.01 1.58 -8.13
N ASP A 143 34.83 1.25 -9.14
CA ASP A 143 36.28 1.41 -9.04
C ASP A 143 36.84 2.68 -9.73
N ASP A 144 36.09 3.36 -10.59
CA ASP A 144 36.60 4.51 -11.37
C ASP A 144 36.20 5.89 -10.82
N GLY A 145 35.79 5.98 -9.54
CA GLY A 145 35.40 7.25 -8.93
C GLY A 145 34.13 7.89 -9.53
N GLY A 146 33.42 7.17 -10.40
CA GLY A 146 32.07 7.47 -10.82
C GLY A 146 31.09 7.11 -9.71
N MET A 147 30.03 7.90 -9.53
CA MET A 147 29.02 7.71 -8.48
C MET A 147 28.57 6.25 -8.41
N THR A 148 28.91 5.57 -7.32
CA THR A 148 28.64 4.15 -7.02
C THR A 148 27.16 3.83 -6.82
N ALA A 149 26.32 4.87 -6.71
CA ALA A 149 24.87 4.75 -6.70
C ALA A 149 24.26 6.09 -7.10
N ILE A 150 23.43 6.09 -8.15
CA ILE A 150 22.46 7.18 -8.35
C ILE A 150 21.22 6.77 -7.54
N PRO A 151 20.82 7.54 -6.51
CA PRO A 151 19.56 7.27 -5.83
C PRO A 151 18.44 7.19 -6.86
N VAL A 152 17.60 6.15 -6.80
CA VAL A 152 16.53 5.95 -7.81
C VAL A 152 15.67 7.20 -7.99
N ALA A 153 15.46 7.97 -6.90
CA ALA A 153 14.72 9.23 -6.92
C ALA A 153 15.36 10.35 -7.77
N ARG A 154 16.64 10.24 -8.15
CA ARG A 154 17.43 11.27 -8.85
C ARG A 154 17.74 10.92 -10.30
N ILE A 155 17.26 9.78 -10.81
CA ILE A 155 17.51 9.36 -12.19
C ILE A 155 16.93 10.37 -13.19
N VAL A 156 15.74 10.92 -12.91
CA VAL A 156 15.12 11.92 -13.79
C VAL A 156 15.93 13.22 -13.77
N ASP A 157 16.28 13.74 -12.59
CA ASP A 157 17.12 14.94 -12.43
C ASP A 157 18.46 14.81 -13.19
N ALA A 158 19.03 13.60 -13.22
CA ALA A 158 20.28 13.30 -13.93
C ALA A 158 20.14 13.24 -15.45
N LEU A 159 19.01 12.73 -15.96
CA LEU A 159 18.73 12.70 -17.39
C LEU A 159 18.42 14.11 -17.92
N GLU A 160 17.76 14.95 -17.12
CA GLU A 160 17.40 16.31 -17.52
C GLU A 160 18.57 17.30 -17.41
N ASN A 161 19.60 17.01 -16.60
CA ASN A 161 20.77 17.88 -16.40
C ASN A 161 22.11 17.17 -16.67
N PRO A 162 22.38 16.76 -17.93
CA PRO A 162 23.61 16.05 -18.26
C PRO A 162 24.86 16.92 -17.98
N GLY A 163 25.79 16.37 -17.18
CA GLY A 163 27.01 17.07 -16.75
C GLY A 163 26.83 18.03 -15.55
N GLY A 164 25.60 18.18 -15.05
CA GLY A 164 25.30 18.96 -13.85
C GLY A 164 25.68 18.25 -12.55
N LYS A 165 25.88 19.02 -11.47
CA LYS A 165 26.04 18.48 -10.11
C LYS A 165 24.68 18.32 -9.45
N ILE A 166 24.34 17.11 -9.02
CA ILE A 166 23.11 16.80 -8.29
C ILE A 166 23.50 16.56 -6.84
N SER A 167 22.98 17.38 -5.93
CA SER A 167 23.18 17.15 -4.49
C SER A 167 22.40 15.91 -4.07
N ALA A 168 23.03 15.06 -3.24
CA ALA A 168 22.37 13.93 -2.60
C ALA A 168 21.11 14.39 -1.84
#